data_AF-A0A381DGX1-F1
#
_entry.id   AF-A0A381DGX1-F1
#
_cell.length_a   1.000
_cell.length_b   1.000
_cell.length_c   1.000
_cell.angle_alpha   90.00
_cell.angle_beta   90.00
_cell.angle_gamma   90.00
#
_symmetry.space_group_name_H-M   'P 1'
#
loop_
_entity.id
_entity.type
_entity.pdbx_description
1 polymer ?
#
loop_
_entity_poly.entity_id
_entity_poly.type
_entity_poly.pdbx_seq_one_letter_code
_entity_poly.pdbx_strand_id
1 'polypeptide(L)'
;MYIILFYDISNSEEKEKNNANRVRKLVEKYIPRVQFSVYEGEIRQSDYKKLTAQLKKLIHAEFDSIIIYKFDKQSYTKREVMGIDKNEPLFS
;
A
#
# COMPACT_ATOMS: atom_id res chain seq x y z
N MET A 1 -14.72 1.81 -2.24
CA MET A 1 -14.31 1.47 -0.86
C MET A 1 -13.06 2.26 -0.55
N TYR A 2 -12.76 2.52 0.71
CA TYR A 2 -11.47 3.07 1.11
C TYR A 2 -10.60 1.96 1.71
N ILE A 3 -9.30 1.96 1.43
CA ILE A 3 -8.36 1.00 2.02
C ILE A 3 -7.11 1.67 2.55
N ILE A 4 -6.50 1.05 3.56
CA ILE A 4 -5.13 1.33 3.99
C ILE A 4 -4.32 0.03 3.81
N LEU A 5 -3.22 0.10 3.07
CA LEU A 5 -2.32 -1.02 2.79
C LEU A 5 -0.96 -0.75 3.42
N PHE A 6 -0.52 -1.68 4.26
CA PHE A 6 0.81 -1.75 4.83
C PHE A 6 1.56 -2.90 4.16
N TYR A 7 2.85 -2.70 3.88
CA TYR A 7 3.73 -3.80 3.49
C TYR A 7 4.99 -3.85 4.34
N ASP A 8 5.44 -5.07 4.61
CA ASP A 8 6.77 -5.36 5.15
C ASP A 8 7.38 -6.42 4.25
N ILE A 9 8.38 -6.04 3.46
CA ILE A 9 8.99 -6.89 2.43
C ILE A 9 10.44 -7.05 2.82
N SER A 10 10.83 -8.28 3.14
CA SER A 10 12.15 -8.56 3.69
C SER A 10 13.24 -8.38 2.63
N ASN A 11 14.40 -7.88 3.05
CA ASN A 11 15.58 -7.73 2.21
C ASN A 11 16.44 -9.00 2.31
N SER A 12 15.95 -10.17 1.91
CA SER A 12 16.77 -11.40 1.95
C SER A 12 17.74 -11.45 0.76
N GLU A 13 19.00 -11.75 1.07
CA GLU A 13 20.22 -11.31 0.36
C GLU A 13 20.50 -11.93 -1.02
N GLU A 14 19.79 -12.96 -1.50
CA GLU A 14 20.15 -13.61 -2.77
C GLU A 14 18.96 -13.75 -3.73
N LYS A 15 19.12 -13.16 -4.92
CA LYS A 15 18.36 -13.32 -6.20
C LYS A 15 17.15 -12.42 -6.51
N GLU A 16 16.38 -11.87 -5.56
CA GLU A 16 15.12 -11.12 -5.84
C GLU A 16 15.21 -9.58 -5.64
N LYS A 17 16.23 -8.96 -6.22
CA LYS A 17 16.76 -7.63 -5.85
C LYS A 17 15.82 -6.40 -5.91
N ASN A 18 14.50 -6.51 -6.09
CA ASN A 18 13.59 -5.36 -5.97
C ASN A 18 12.09 -5.70 -5.77
N ASN A 19 11.74 -6.78 -5.05
CA ASN A 19 10.32 -7.09 -4.77
C ASN A 19 9.59 -5.91 -4.12
N ALA A 20 10.22 -5.22 -3.17
CA ALA A 20 9.67 -4.00 -2.56
C ALA A 20 9.39 -2.90 -3.60
N ASN A 21 10.29 -2.68 -4.55
CA ASN A 21 10.10 -1.71 -5.63
C ASN A 21 9.04 -2.14 -6.64
N ARG A 22 8.91 -3.45 -6.92
CA ARG A 22 7.84 -3.98 -7.77
C ARG A 22 6.48 -3.85 -7.10
N VAL A 23 6.37 -4.23 -5.83
CA VAL A 23 5.15 -4.08 -5.02
C VAL A 23 4.77 -2.62 -4.95
N ARG A 24 5.72 -1.74 -4.63
CA ARG A 24 5.51 -0.29 -4.64
C ARG A 24 4.95 0.20 -5.98
N LYS A 25 5.63 -0.07 -7.09
CA LYS A 25 5.19 0.35 -8.43
C LYS A 25 3.83 -0.25 -8.81
N LEU A 26 3.50 -1.43 -8.31
CA LEU A 26 2.21 -2.05 -8.52
C LEU A 26 1.12 -1.31 -7.73
N VAL A 27 1.33 -1.08 -6.43
CA VAL A 27 0.34 -0.46 -5.54
C VAL A 27 0.11 1.02 -5.90
N GLU A 28 1.16 1.76 -6.28
CA GLU A 28 1.10 3.17 -6.72
C GLU A 28 0.18 3.37 -7.95
N LYS A 29 -0.13 2.32 -8.72
CA LYS A 29 -1.10 2.39 -9.84
C LYS A 29 -2.56 2.43 -9.38
N TYR A 30 -2.83 2.05 -8.13
CA TYR A 30 -4.18 1.86 -7.61
C TYR A 30 -4.52 2.80 -6.47
N ILE A 31 -3.56 3.07 -5.58
CA ILE A 31 -3.77 3.89 -4.39
C ILE A 31 -2.52 4.77 -4.10
N PRO A 32 -2.71 6.02 -3.64
CA PRO A 32 -1.60 6.92 -3.30
C PRO A 32 -0.68 6.37 -2.22
N ARG A 33 0.61 6.69 -2.33
CA ARG A 33 1.63 6.37 -1.32
C ARG A 33 1.75 7.50 -0.33
N VAL A 34 1.62 7.18 0.96
CA VAL A 34 1.56 8.20 2.02
C VAL A 34 2.73 8.13 2.99
N GLN A 35 3.36 6.95 3.13
CA GLN A 35 4.62 6.77 3.85
C GLN A 35 5.55 5.84 3.06
N PHE A 36 6.69 5.45 3.65
CA PHE A 36 7.59 4.53 2.98
C PHE A 36 6.91 3.21 2.65
N SER A 37 6.17 2.63 3.58
CA SER A 37 5.52 1.34 3.41
C SER A 37 3.99 1.35 3.56
N VAL A 38 3.38 2.54 3.48
CA VAL A 38 1.94 2.73 3.68
C VAL A 38 1.31 3.43 2.48
N TYR A 39 0.15 2.92 2.07
CA TYR A 39 -0.71 3.49 1.04
C TYR A 39 -2.13 3.60 1.57
N GLU A 40 -2.84 4.64 1.18
CA GLU A 40 -4.24 4.82 1.56
C GLU A 40 -4.99 5.54 0.45
N GLY A 41 -6.25 5.18 0.23
CA GLY A 41 -7.04 5.80 -0.82
C GLY A 41 -8.34 5.08 -1.13
N GLU A 42 -9.16 5.74 -1.93
CA GLU A 42 -10.33 5.13 -2.53
C GLU A 42 -9.94 4.16 -3.65
N ILE A 43 -10.60 3.01 -3.69
CA ILE A 43 -10.41 2.00 -4.71
C ILE A 43 -11.75 1.35 -5.10
N ARG A 44 -11.92 1.06 -6.39
CA ARG A 44 -13.05 0.30 -6.92
C ARG A 44 -12.95 -1.17 -6.52
N GLN A 45 -14.07 -1.85 -6.31
CA GLN A 45 -14.08 -3.28 -5.95
C GLN A 45 -13.36 -4.15 -6.99
N SER A 46 -13.52 -3.83 -8.28
CA SER A 46 -12.84 -4.52 -9.39
C SER A 46 -11.32 -4.38 -9.32
N ASP A 47 -10.84 -3.17 -9.05
CA ASP A 47 -9.42 -2.87 -9.03
C ASP A 47 -8.76 -3.41 -7.76
N TYR A 48 -9.47 -3.42 -6.63
CA TYR A 48 -9.04 -4.11 -5.42
C TYR A 48 -8.82 -5.61 -5.65
N LYS A 49 -9.75 -6.28 -6.34
CA LYS A 49 -9.61 -7.69 -6.71
C LYS A 49 -8.38 -7.91 -7.61
N LYS A 50 -8.15 -7.03 -8.59
CA LYS A 50 -6.96 -7.11 -9.47
C LYS A 50 -5.66 -6.87 -8.70
N LEU A 51 -5.61 -5.88 -7.82
CA LEU A 51 -4.45 -5.54 -7.01
C LEU A 51 -4.06 -6.71 -6.12
N THR A 52 -5.00 -7.25 -5.34
CA THR A 52 -4.74 -8.37 -4.43
C THR A 52 -4.32 -9.65 -5.15
N ALA A 53 -4.90 -9.94 -6.33
CA ALA A 53 -4.48 -11.07 -7.15
C ALA A 53 -3.05 -10.92 -7.68
N GLN A 54 -2.66 -9.70 -8.08
CA GLN A 54 -1.29 -9.43 -8.54
C GLN A 54 -0.28 -9.46 -7.38
N LEU A 55 -0.63 -8.88 -6.22
CA LEU A 55 0.22 -8.91 -5.03
C LEU A 55 0.52 -10.35 -4.58
N LYS A 56 -0.49 -11.22 -4.52
CA LYS A 56 -0.30 -12.64 -4.16
C LYS A 56 0.68 -13.40 -5.07
N LYS A 57 0.81 -12.98 -6.34
CA LYS A 57 1.77 -13.58 -7.29
C LYS A 57 3.17 -12.97 -7.17
N LEU A 58 3.26 -11.77 -6.60
CA LEU A 58 4.47 -10.97 -6.57
C LEU A 58 5.24 -11.11 -5.25
N ILE A 59 4.53 -11.35 -4.14
CA ILE A 59 5.14 -11.48 -2.81
C ILE A 59 5.61 -12.92 -2.54
N HIS A 60 6.65 -13.04 -1.72
CA HIS A 60 7.10 -14.31 -1.19
C HIS A 60 6.39 -14.61 0.14
N ALA A 61 5.44 -15.53 0.14
CA ALA A 61 4.53 -15.75 1.29
C ALA A 61 5.22 -16.12 2.61
N GLU A 62 6.45 -16.65 2.57
CA GLU A 62 7.23 -17.00 3.77
C GLU A 62 8.02 -15.83 4.37
N PHE A 63 8.24 -14.75 3.61
CA PHE A 63 9.14 -13.65 3.98
C PHE A 63 8.49 -12.27 3.94
N ASP A 64 7.41 -12.12 3.18
CA ASP A 64 6.72 -10.86 2.97
C ASP A 64 5.37 -10.83 3.67
N SER A 65 5.02 -9.66 4.21
CA SER A 65 3.74 -9.40 4.84
C SER A 65 3.05 -8.21 4.20
N ILE A 66 1.76 -8.35 3.92
CA ILE A 66 0.88 -7.27 3.48
C ILE A 66 -0.38 -7.29 4.33
N ILE A 67 -0.69 -6.16 4.97
CA ILE A 67 -1.91 -5.96 5.75
C ILE A 67 -2.79 -4.94 5.04
N ILE A 68 -4.06 -5.26 4.87
CA ILE A 68 -5.03 -4.37 4.21
C ILE A 68 -6.25 -4.18 5.11
N TYR A 69 -6.47 -2.94 5.56
CA TYR A 69 -7.70 -2.51 6.19
C TYR A 69 -8.68 -2.01 5.15
N LYS A 70 -9.95 -2.37 5.28
CA LYS A 70 -11.04 -1.97 4.38
C LYS A 70 -12.08 -1.19 5.16
N PHE A 71 -12.58 -0.13 4.53
CA PHE A 71 -13.60 0.73 5.10
C PHE A 71 -14.72 0.92 4.08
N ASP A 72 -15.95 0.60 4.49
CA ASP A 72 -17.15 0.78 3.67
C ASP A 72 -17.58 2.26 3.59
N LYS A 73 -17.23 3.06 4.61
CA LYS A 73 -17.46 4.51 4.69
C LYS A 73 -16.22 5.21 5.23
N GLN A 74 -15.75 6.24 4.53
CA GLN A 74 -14.56 7.03 4.90
C GLN A 74 -14.79 7.93 6.13
N SER A 75 -16.05 8.15 6.51
CA SER A 75 -16.48 9.07 7.59
C SER A 75 -15.98 8.71 8.99
N TYR A 76 -15.39 7.52 9.19
CA TYR A 76 -15.07 6.98 10.53
C TYR A 76 -13.59 7.01 10.90
N THR A 77 -12.71 7.53 10.05
CA THR A 77 -11.28 7.56 10.32
C THR A 77 -10.81 8.99 10.55
N LYS A 78 -10.57 9.35 11.82
CA LYS A 78 -9.74 10.52 12.15
C LYS A 78 -8.31 10.17 11.74
N ARG A 79 -7.79 10.83 10.71
CA ARG A 79 -6.38 10.71 10.30
C ARG A 79 -5.58 11.78 11.04
N GLU A 80 -4.61 11.34 11.82
CA GLU A 80 -3.70 12.21 12.57
C GLU A 80 -2.28 11.94 12.07
N VAL A 81 -1.58 12.99 11.64
CA VAL A 81 -0.19 12.89 11.17
C VAL A 81 0.68 13.70 12.10
N MET A 82 1.77 13.08 12.55
CA MET A 82 2.84 13.74 13.28
C MET A 82 4.08 13.75 12.37
N GLY A 83 4.59 14.93 12.04
CA GLY A 83 5.71 15.11 11.10
C GLY A 83 5.26 15.41 9.67
N ILE A 84 6.08 15.03 8.69
CA ILE A 84 5.86 15.37 7.27
C ILE A 84 4.79 14.47 6.66
N ASP A 85 3.70 15.09 6.19
CA ASP A 85 2.69 14.41 5.38
C ASP A 85 3.05 14.49 3.90
N LYS A 86 3.13 13.34 3.23
CA LYS A 86 3.37 13.29 1.76
C LYS A 86 2.14 13.65 0.95
N ASN A 87 0.96 13.67 1.58
CA ASN A 87 -0.29 14.07 0.94
C ASN A 87 -0.54 15.59 1.01
N GLU A 88 0.19 16.32 1.85
CA GLU A 88 -0.02 17.75 1.99
C GLU A 88 0.70 18.48 0.84
N PRO A 89 -0.01 19.32 0.06
CA PRO A 89 0.66 20.15 -0.92
C PRO A 89 1.66 21.07 -0.19
N LEU A 90 2.90 21.10 -0.67
CA LEU A 90 4.04 21.85 -0.09
C LEU A 90 3.82 23.37 0.05
N PHE A 91 2.66 23.88 -0.37
CA PHE A 91 2.26 25.28 -0.24
C PHE A 91 0.76 25.33 0.11
N SER A 92 0.48 25.69 1.36
CA SER A 92 -0.81 26.25 1.81
C SER A 92 -0.56 27.61 2.41
#